data_AF-K2AEN7-F1
#
_entry.id   AF-K2AEN7-F1
#
_cell.length_a   1.000
_cell.length_b   1.000
_cell.length_c   1.000
_cell.angle_alpha   90.00
_cell.angle_beta   90.00
_cell.angle_gamma   90.00
#
_symmetry.space_group_name_H-M   'P 1'
#
loop_
_entity.id
_entity.type
_entity.pdbx_description
1 polymer ?
#
loop_
_entity_poly.entity_id
_entity_poly.type
_entity_poly.pdbx_seq_one_letter_code
_entity_poly.pdbx_strand_id
1 'polypeptide(L)'
;MLASVGFVTAYIIIVGLSLPGATIATLTGGFLFGMFPGTLYNVVGATIGAVGIFLAARAGFGTAMASRMTSGAPARVKAALQENQWSALLIMRLVPVLPFFVANLIPAFVGIRLVPFALTTLVGILPGALVFTSIGAGLGEVFARGETPDLGVIFTPPVLLPLLGLAALAALPVLLKSLRGKDV
;
A
#
# COMPACT_ATOMS: atom_id res chain seq x y z
N MET A 1 19.89 -15.78 1.65
CA MET A 1 20.21 -14.47 1.04
C MET A 1 19.77 -14.36 -0.42
N LEU A 2 19.98 -15.37 -1.27
CA LEU A 2 19.53 -15.30 -2.68
C LEU A 2 18.00 -15.13 -2.81
N ALA A 3 17.21 -15.86 -2.01
CA ALA A 3 15.76 -15.76 -2.01
C ALA A 3 15.24 -14.38 -1.60
N SER A 4 15.85 -13.75 -0.58
CA SER A 4 15.45 -12.42 -0.12
C SER A 4 15.80 -11.32 -1.13
N VAL A 5 16.98 -11.41 -1.76
CA VAL A 5 17.36 -10.48 -2.84
C VAL A 5 16.43 -10.64 -4.04
N GLY A 6 16.20 -11.87 -4.50
CA GLY A 6 15.31 -12.14 -5.63
C GLY A 6 13.88 -11.66 -5.36
N PHE A 7 13.36 -11.89 -4.15
CA PHE A 7 12.05 -11.39 -3.74
C PHE A 7 11.97 -9.86 -3.77
N VAL A 8 12.93 -9.17 -3.16
CA VAL A 8 12.96 -7.69 -3.15
C VAL A 8 13.06 -7.15 -4.57
N THR A 9 13.91 -7.73 -5.42
CA THR A 9 14.01 -7.34 -6.84
C THR A 9 12.70 -7.54 -7.59
N ALA A 10 12.03 -8.69 -7.40
CA ALA A 10 10.73 -8.94 -8.00
C ALA A 10 9.67 -7.94 -7.52
N TYR A 11 9.65 -7.62 -6.22
CA TYR A 11 8.75 -6.62 -5.64
C TYR A 11 8.99 -5.24 -6.28
N ILE A 12 10.26 -4.82 -6.38
CA ILE A 12 10.64 -3.56 -7.02
C ILE A 12 10.11 -3.51 -8.46
N ILE A 13 10.23 -4.60 -9.22
CA ILE A 13 9.73 -4.67 -10.59
C ILE A 13 8.20 -4.57 -10.63
N ILE A 14 7.49 -5.32 -9.77
CA ILE A 14 6.02 -5.29 -9.69
C ILE A 14 5.53 -3.87 -9.45
N VAL A 15 6.09 -3.17 -8.47
CA VAL A 15 5.69 -1.80 -8.14
C VAL A 15 6.18 -0.81 -9.20
N GLY A 16 7.42 -0.95 -9.65
CA GLY A 16 8.05 -0.08 -10.64
C GLY A 16 7.34 -0.11 -11.98
N LEU A 17 6.75 -1.25 -12.36
CA LEU A 17 5.93 -1.41 -13.55
C LEU A 17 4.44 -1.11 -13.29
N SER A 18 4.08 -0.63 -12.10
CA SER A 18 2.68 -0.35 -11.70
C SER A 18 1.74 -1.55 -11.85
N LEU A 19 2.27 -2.77 -11.70
CA LEU A 19 1.47 -3.97 -11.86
C LEU A 19 0.53 -4.18 -10.66
N PRO A 20 -0.72 -4.61 -10.89
CA PRO A 20 -1.63 -5.00 -9.82
C PRO A 20 -1.14 -6.32 -9.19
N GLY A 21 -0.24 -6.21 -8.20
CA GLY A 21 0.35 -7.38 -7.54
C GLY A 21 1.02 -7.09 -6.19
N ALA A 22 1.10 -5.83 -5.77
CA ALA A 22 1.77 -5.45 -4.52
C ALA A 22 1.18 -6.14 -3.28
N THR A 23 -0.15 -6.33 -3.23
CA THR A 23 -0.81 -7.05 -2.14
C THR A 23 -0.36 -8.51 -2.06
N ILE A 24 -0.34 -9.21 -3.21
CA ILE A 24 0.11 -10.60 -3.30
C ILE A 24 1.58 -10.69 -2.89
N ALA A 25 2.44 -9.82 -3.44
CA ALA A 25 3.84 -9.77 -3.07
C ALA A 25 4.04 -9.55 -1.56
N THR A 26 3.24 -8.68 -0.93
CA THR A 26 3.31 -8.41 0.51
C THR A 26 2.95 -9.64 1.35
N LEU A 27 1.88 -10.35 0.98
CA LEU A 27 1.49 -11.62 1.59
C LEU A 27 2.59 -12.67 1.42
N THR A 28 3.16 -12.79 0.21
CA THR A 28 4.26 -13.71 -0.08
C THR A 28 5.50 -13.38 0.75
N GLY A 29 5.82 -12.10 0.97
CA GLY A 29 6.92 -11.68 1.83
C GLY A 29 6.75 -12.14 3.27
N GLY A 30 5.52 -12.05 3.80
CA GLY A 30 5.19 -12.61 5.11
C GLY A 30 5.28 -14.12 5.17
N PHE A 31 4.75 -14.80 4.15
CA PHE A 31 4.76 -16.26 4.04
C PHE A 31 6.19 -16.84 3.98
N LEU A 32 7.07 -16.22 3.20
CA LEU A 32 8.43 -16.73 2.98
C LEU A 32 9.40 -16.37 4.10
N PHE A 33 9.24 -15.18 4.71
CA PHE A 33 10.25 -14.63 5.61
C PHE A 33 9.74 -14.35 7.02
N GLY A 34 8.46 -14.63 7.30
CA GLY A 34 7.83 -14.28 8.57
C GLY A 34 7.55 -12.78 8.71
N MET A 35 7.03 -12.37 9.85
CA MET A 35 6.56 -11.00 10.07
C MET A 35 7.71 -9.98 10.03
N PHE A 36 8.79 -10.22 10.79
CA PHE A 36 9.78 -9.18 11.09
C PHE A 36 10.87 -8.97 10.02
N PRO A 37 11.30 -9.99 9.25
CA PRO A 37 12.07 -9.76 8.03
C PRO A 37 11.17 -9.45 6.82
N GLY A 38 10.00 -10.11 6.71
CA GLY A 38 9.08 -9.93 5.59
C GLY A 38 8.56 -8.51 5.47
N THR A 39 8.21 -7.87 6.59
CA THR A 39 7.73 -6.47 6.58
C THR A 39 8.84 -5.55 6.07
N LEU A 40 10.07 -5.74 6.52
CA LEU A 40 11.21 -4.94 6.08
C LEU A 40 11.44 -5.09 4.57
N TYR A 41 11.45 -6.32 4.06
CA TYR A 41 11.62 -6.58 2.62
C TYR A 41 10.48 -5.99 1.80
N ASN A 42 9.24 -6.10 2.27
CA ASN A 42 8.06 -5.55 1.62
C ASN A 42 8.13 -4.02 1.55
N VAL A 43 8.41 -3.36 2.67
CA VAL A 43 8.46 -1.90 2.76
C VAL A 43 9.61 -1.36 1.91
N VAL A 44 10.80 -1.97 1.98
CA VAL A 44 11.96 -1.56 1.18
C VAL A 44 11.70 -1.76 -0.31
N GLY A 45 11.23 -2.95 -0.71
CA GLY A 45 10.92 -3.24 -2.12
C GLY A 45 9.84 -2.33 -2.69
N ALA A 46 8.75 -2.14 -1.95
CA ALA A 46 7.66 -1.25 -2.33
C ALA A 46 8.13 0.21 -2.45
N THR A 47 8.95 0.69 -1.50
CA THR A 47 9.42 2.08 -1.51
C THR A 47 10.37 2.33 -2.68
N ILE A 48 11.32 1.43 -2.94
CA ILE A 48 12.25 1.56 -4.06
C ILE A 48 11.50 1.51 -5.39
N GLY A 49 10.59 0.54 -5.57
CA GLY A 49 9.76 0.46 -6.77
C GLY A 49 8.90 1.71 -6.96
N ALA A 50 8.28 2.22 -5.88
CA ALA A 50 7.44 3.42 -5.92
C ALA A 50 8.26 4.66 -6.31
N VAL A 51 9.48 4.80 -5.77
CA VAL A 51 10.42 5.86 -6.17
C VAL A 51 10.81 5.73 -7.64
N GLY A 52 11.08 4.52 -8.12
CA GLY A 52 11.42 4.25 -9.51
C GLY A 52 10.33 4.72 -10.48
N ILE A 53 9.08 4.27 -10.29
CA ILE A 53 7.96 4.69 -11.14
C ILE A 53 7.65 6.18 -11.00
N PHE A 54 7.77 6.74 -9.79
CA PHE A 54 7.58 8.17 -9.56
C PHE A 54 8.57 9.00 -10.37
N LEU A 55 9.86 8.63 -10.38
CA LEU A 55 10.88 9.33 -11.14
C LEU A 55 10.67 9.17 -12.65
N ALA A 56 10.34 7.96 -13.11
CA ALA A 56 10.03 7.70 -14.51
C ALA A 56 8.83 8.52 -15.01
N ALA A 57 7.74 8.53 -14.24
CA ALA A 57 6.53 9.30 -14.55
C ALA A 57 6.79 10.81 -14.52
N ARG A 58 7.57 11.29 -13.54
CA ARG A 58 7.95 12.70 -13.44
C ARG A 58 8.82 13.14 -14.62
N ALA A 59 9.77 12.32 -15.04
CA ALA A 59 10.65 12.61 -16.17
C ALA A 59 9.92 12.58 -17.52
N GLY A 60 9.01 11.62 -17.72
CA GLY A 60 8.30 11.44 -18.99
C GLY A 60 7.09 12.36 -19.20
N PHE A 61 6.29 12.62 -18.15
CA PHE A 61 4.96 13.23 -18.30
C PHE A 61 4.61 14.29 -17.25
N GLY A 62 5.52 14.59 -16.32
CA GLY A 62 5.24 15.44 -15.16
C GLY A 62 4.65 16.81 -15.53
N THR A 63 5.22 17.51 -16.51
CA THR A 63 4.77 18.86 -16.90
C THR A 63 3.50 18.85 -17.75
N ALA A 64 3.35 17.86 -18.64
CA ALA A 64 2.21 17.77 -19.56
C ALA A 64 0.92 17.27 -18.89
N MET A 65 1.03 16.47 -17.82
CA MET A 65 -0.12 15.94 -17.09
C MET A 65 -0.56 16.86 -15.94
N ALA A 66 0.38 17.57 -15.30
CA ALA A 66 0.08 18.60 -14.29
C ALA A 66 -0.87 19.69 -14.80
N SER A 67 -0.75 20.05 -16.08
CA SER A 67 -1.55 21.07 -16.76
C SER A 67 -2.94 20.58 -17.18
N ARG A 68 -3.18 19.26 -17.16
CA ARG A 68 -4.50 18.66 -17.43
C ARG A 68 -5.32 18.45 -16.14
N MET A 69 -4.71 18.54 -14.97
CA MET A 69 -5.38 18.47 -13.67
C MET A 69 -5.97 19.83 -13.25
N THR A 70 -6.87 20.38 -14.08
CA THR A 70 -7.42 21.74 -13.92
C THR A 70 -8.82 21.77 -13.32
N SER A 71 -9.56 20.66 -13.32
CA SER A 71 -10.92 20.60 -12.76
C SER A 71 -11.22 19.25 -12.09
N GLY A 72 -12.29 19.20 -11.28
CA GLY A 72 -12.78 17.98 -10.63
C GLY A 72 -11.91 17.43 -9.49
N ALA A 73 -11.97 16.12 -9.28
CA ALA A 73 -11.19 15.43 -8.25
C ALA A 73 -9.65 15.60 -8.41
N PRO A 74 -9.07 15.58 -9.62
CA PRO A 74 -7.64 15.83 -9.82
C PRO A 74 -7.18 17.21 -9.31
N ALA A 75 -7.97 18.27 -9.54
CA ALA A 75 -7.64 19.61 -9.06
C ALA A 75 -7.64 19.72 -7.54
N ARG A 76 -8.57 19.03 -6.85
CA ARG A 76 -8.61 18.97 -5.38
C ARG A 76 -7.38 18.26 -4.80
N VAL A 77 -6.98 17.15 -5.40
CA VAL A 77 -5.78 16.41 -4.98
C VAL A 77 -4.52 17.23 -5.21
N LYS A 78 -4.43 17.92 -6.36
CA LYS A 78 -3.35 18.87 -6.65
C LYS A 78 -3.27 19.99 -5.61
N ALA A 79 -4.39 20.61 -5.26
CA ALA A 79 -4.44 21.68 -4.25
C ALA A 79 -4.01 21.18 -2.86
N ALA A 80 -4.55 20.05 -2.41
CA ALA A 80 -4.19 19.45 -1.11
C ALA A 80 -2.70 19.08 -1.03
N LEU A 81 -2.15 18.54 -2.12
CA LEU A 81 -0.72 18.25 -2.22
C LEU A 81 0.14 19.52 -2.25
N GLN A 82 -0.34 20.63 -2.82
CA GLN A 82 0.39 21.89 -2.83
C GLN A 82 0.36 22.61 -1.47
N GLU A 83 -0.73 22.50 -0.72
CA GLU A 83 -0.88 23.10 0.60
C GLU A 83 -0.02 22.38 1.66
N ASN A 84 -0.11 21.05 1.74
CA ASN A 84 0.73 20.26 2.64
C ASN A 84 1.07 18.89 2.05
N GLN A 85 2.22 18.84 1.38
CA GLN A 85 2.75 17.64 0.72
C GLN A 85 2.82 16.44 1.66
N TRP A 86 3.21 16.64 2.91
CA TRP A 86 3.45 15.55 3.85
C TRP A 86 2.15 14.89 4.30
N SER A 87 1.22 15.69 4.82
CA SER A 87 -0.05 15.18 5.34
C SER A 87 -0.91 14.57 4.23
N ALA A 88 -0.98 15.22 3.06
CA ALA A 88 -1.77 14.74 1.95
C ALA A 88 -1.25 13.40 1.40
N LEU A 89 0.07 13.25 1.26
CA LEU A 89 0.67 11.98 0.84
C LEU A 89 0.46 10.88 1.88
N LEU A 90 0.64 11.18 3.17
CA LEU A 90 0.51 10.19 4.23
C LEU A 90 -0.93 9.67 4.35
N ILE A 91 -1.93 10.55 4.26
CA ILE A 91 -3.35 10.17 4.20
C ILE A 91 -3.62 9.28 2.98
N MET A 92 -3.08 9.64 1.81
CA MET A 92 -3.23 8.84 0.59
C MET A 92 -2.63 7.43 0.70
N ARG A 93 -1.61 7.24 1.55
CA ARG A 93 -1.00 5.92 1.82
C ARG A 93 -1.76 5.12 2.88
N LEU A 94 -2.26 5.79 3.91
CA LEU A 94 -3.00 5.16 5.00
C LEU A 94 -4.41 4.75 4.58
N VAL A 95 -5.05 5.52 3.69
CA VAL A 95 -6.41 5.26 3.23
C VAL A 95 -6.36 4.28 2.05
N PRO A 96 -6.84 3.03 2.22
CA PRO A 96 -6.71 1.97 1.22
C PRO A 96 -7.65 2.11 0.01
N VAL A 97 -8.32 3.26 -0.13
CA VAL A 97 -9.30 3.53 -1.19
C VAL A 97 -8.62 3.67 -2.56
N LEU A 98 -7.35 4.12 -2.58
CA LEU A 98 -6.62 4.34 -3.82
C LEU A 98 -5.73 3.13 -4.17
N PRO A 99 -5.79 2.63 -5.42
CA PRO A 99 -4.84 1.63 -5.87
C PRO A 99 -3.40 2.12 -5.73
N PHE A 100 -2.48 1.23 -5.35
CA PHE A 100 -1.09 1.59 -5.06
C PHE A 100 -0.38 2.29 -6.23
N PHE A 101 -0.67 1.87 -7.47
CA PHE A 101 -0.12 2.52 -8.67
C PHE A 101 -0.60 3.97 -8.83
N VAL A 102 -1.88 4.24 -8.54
CA VAL A 102 -2.47 5.59 -8.60
C VAL A 102 -1.79 6.48 -7.55
N ALA A 103 -1.63 5.96 -6.33
CA ALA A 103 -0.94 6.63 -5.24
C ALA A 103 0.55 6.92 -5.54
N ASN A 104 1.18 6.20 -6.48
CA ASN A 104 2.55 6.48 -6.91
C ASN A 104 2.62 7.51 -8.06
N LEU A 105 1.67 7.45 -9.00
CA LEU A 105 1.69 8.27 -10.21
C LEU A 105 1.16 9.69 -10.00
N ILE A 106 0.10 9.87 -9.19
CA ILE A 106 -0.49 11.20 -8.96
C ILE A 106 0.55 12.20 -8.41
N PRO A 107 1.33 11.88 -7.36
CA PRO A 107 2.35 12.81 -6.86
C PRO A 107 3.42 13.17 -7.89
N ALA A 108 3.75 12.24 -8.80
CA ALA A 108 4.71 12.47 -9.88
C ALA A 108 4.17 13.49 -10.88
N PHE A 109 2.90 13.37 -11.26
CA PHE A 109 2.23 14.31 -12.16
C PHE A 109 1.97 15.67 -11.52
N VAL A 110 1.80 15.74 -10.21
CA VAL A 110 1.64 17.03 -9.50
C VAL A 110 2.99 17.75 -9.30
N GLY A 111 4.11 17.06 -9.53
CA GLY A 111 5.45 17.64 -9.41
C GLY A 111 5.94 17.73 -7.97
N ILE A 112 5.55 16.78 -7.12
CA ILE A 112 5.98 16.74 -5.71
C ILE A 112 7.49 16.48 -5.62
N ARG A 113 8.11 16.92 -4.52
CA ARG A 113 9.52 16.64 -4.26
C ARG A 113 9.72 15.16 -3.93
N LEU A 114 10.85 14.60 -4.34
CA LEU A 114 11.16 13.18 -4.14
C LEU A 114 11.21 12.81 -2.65
N VAL A 115 11.82 13.66 -1.81
CA VAL A 115 12.04 13.38 -0.39
C VAL A 115 10.72 13.23 0.39
N PRO A 116 9.75 14.18 0.32
CA PRO A 116 8.43 13.98 0.91
C PRO A 116 7.74 12.72 0.39
N PHE A 117 7.81 12.44 -0.92
CA PHE A 117 7.22 11.25 -1.50
C PHE A 117 7.82 9.95 -0.94
N ALA A 118 9.15 9.83 -0.91
CA ALA A 118 9.84 8.63 -0.45
C ALA A 118 9.59 8.37 1.04
N LEU A 119 9.70 9.41 1.88
CA LEU A 119 9.54 9.26 3.33
C LEU A 119 8.08 8.99 3.74
N THR A 120 7.12 9.70 3.14
CA THR A 120 5.70 9.42 3.40
C THR A 120 5.26 8.06 2.87
N THR A 121 5.87 7.57 1.79
CA THR A 121 5.64 6.20 1.31
C THR A 121 6.23 5.19 2.28
N LEU A 122 7.49 5.36 2.67
CA LEU A 122 8.18 4.47 3.61
C LEU A 122 7.39 4.31 4.93
N VAL A 123 6.96 5.44 5.51
CA VAL A 123 6.25 5.44 6.79
C VAL A 123 4.77 5.09 6.61
N GLY A 124 4.13 5.64 5.59
CA GLY A 124 2.68 5.52 5.39
C GLY A 124 2.22 4.11 5.01
N ILE A 125 3.09 3.29 4.40
CA ILE A 125 2.74 1.91 4.07
C ILE A 125 2.99 0.93 5.22
N LEU A 126 3.72 1.32 6.27
CA LEU A 126 4.08 0.41 7.37
C LEU A 126 2.87 -0.24 8.04
N PRO A 127 1.79 0.48 8.40
CA PRO A 127 0.64 -0.14 9.06
C PRO A 127 -0.01 -1.20 8.17
N GLY A 128 -0.22 -0.90 6.89
CA GLY A 128 -0.76 -1.86 5.92
C GLY A 128 0.17 -3.03 5.69
N ALA A 129 1.47 -2.77 5.53
CA ALA A 129 2.49 -3.79 5.32
C ALA A 129 2.55 -4.75 6.52
N LEU A 130 2.51 -4.26 7.75
CA LEU A 130 2.49 -5.10 8.95
C LEU A 130 1.27 -6.04 8.97
N VAL A 131 0.08 -5.52 8.64
CA VAL A 131 -1.16 -6.30 8.62
C VAL A 131 -1.12 -7.38 7.53
N PHE A 132 -0.75 -7.04 6.29
CA PHE A 132 -0.70 -8.02 5.22
C PHE A 132 0.46 -9.02 5.40
N THR A 133 1.61 -8.56 5.91
CA THR A 133 2.74 -9.46 6.18
C THR A 133 2.42 -10.42 7.32
N SER A 134 1.70 -9.99 8.37
CA SER A 134 1.30 -10.88 9.46
C SER A 134 0.35 -11.98 9.00
N ILE A 135 -0.60 -11.66 8.10
CA ILE A 135 -1.46 -12.65 7.46
C ILE A 135 -0.62 -13.66 6.67
N GLY A 136 0.33 -13.18 5.87
CA GLY A 136 1.25 -14.04 5.13
C GLY A 136 2.06 -14.97 6.04
N ALA A 137 2.63 -14.43 7.12
CA ALA A 137 3.42 -15.19 8.08
C ALA A 137 2.60 -16.26 8.79
N GLY A 138 1.37 -15.93 9.21
CA GLY A 138 0.44 -16.88 9.80
C GLY A 138 0.11 -18.04 8.85
N LEU A 139 -0.07 -17.76 7.55
CA LEU A 139 -0.24 -18.82 6.55
C LEU A 139 1.01 -19.70 6.44
N GLY A 140 2.22 -19.12 6.48
CA GLY A 140 3.47 -19.90 6.45
C GLY A 140 3.59 -20.87 7.61
N GLU A 141 3.24 -20.42 8.83
CA GLU A 141 3.28 -21.27 10.03
C GLU A 141 2.28 -22.42 9.99
N VAL A 142 1.08 -22.21 9.44
CA VAL A 142 0.07 -23.27 9.28
C VAL A 142 0.58 -24.37 8.34
N PHE A 143 1.18 -23.99 7.21
CA PHE A 143 1.73 -24.95 6.26
C PHE A 143 2.97 -25.68 6.81
N ALA A 144 3.83 -24.99 7.57
CA ALA A 144 5.04 -25.56 8.14
C ALA A 144 4.76 -26.63 9.22
N ARG A 145 3.59 -26.60 9.86
CA ARG A 145 3.14 -27.61 10.82
C ARG A 145 2.67 -28.91 10.16
N GLY A 146 2.59 -28.99 8.84
CA GLY A 146 2.15 -30.18 8.11
C GLY A 146 0.67 -30.52 8.29
N GLU A 147 -0.10 -29.60 8.86
CA GLU A 147 -1.55 -29.70 8.97
C GLU A 147 -2.16 -29.38 7.60
N THR A 148 -3.15 -30.17 7.17
CA THR A 148 -4.00 -29.77 6.03
C THR A 148 -4.61 -28.39 6.34
N PRO A 149 -4.70 -27.45 5.38
CA PRO A 149 -5.28 -26.13 5.62
C PRO A 149 -6.70 -26.28 6.17
N ASP A 150 -6.84 -26.25 7.49
CA ASP A 150 -8.14 -26.26 8.13
C ASP A 150 -8.69 -24.85 7.99
N LEU A 151 -9.73 -24.70 7.19
CA LEU A 151 -10.44 -23.42 7.03
C LEU A 151 -10.97 -22.91 8.39
N GLY A 152 -11.01 -23.76 9.43
CA GLY A 152 -11.19 -23.41 10.83
C GLY A 152 -10.16 -22.41 11.39
N VAL A 153 -8.95 -22.34 10.84
CA VAL A 153 -7.90 -21.39 11.28
C VAL A 153 -8.34 -19.93 11.10
N ILE A 154 -9.21 -19.64 10.14
CA ILE A 154 -9.79 -18.31 9.94
C ILE A 154 -10.59 -17.85 11.17
N PHE A 155 -11.14 -18.80 11.94
CA PHE A 155 -11.88 -18.55 13.18
C PHE A 155 -11.00 -18.52 14.44
N THR A 156 -9.69 -18.77 14.33
CA THR A 156 -8.79 -18.65 15.49
C THR A 156 -8.53 -17.18 15.83
N PRO A 157 -8.50 -16.79 17.11
CA PRO A 157 -8.33 -15.38 17.52
C PRO A 157 -7.17 -14.62 16.84
N PRO A 158 -5.98 -15.22 16.59
CA PRO A 158 -4.88 -14.52 15.94
C PRO A 158 -5.15 -14.10 14.49
N VAL A 159 -6.05 -14.78 13.78
CA VAL A 159 -6.41 -14.51 12.38
C VAL A 159 -7.77 -13.81 12.30
N LEU A 160 -8.72 -14.24 13.13
CA LEU A 160 -10.06 -13.70 13.22
C LEU A 160 -10.05 -12.24 13.71
N LEU A 161 -9.23 -11.88 14.72
CA LEU A 161 -9.21 -10.52 15.25
C LEU A 161 -8.68 -9.49 14.23
N PRO A 162 -7.55 -9.72 13.51
CA PRO A 162 -7.15 -8.85 12.42
C PRO A 162 -8.18 -8.76 11.29
N LEU A 163 -8.80 -9.88 10.89
CA LEU A 163 -9.83 -9.90 9.85
C LEU A 163 -11.08 -9.12 10.26
N LEU A 164 -11.54 -9.29 11.51
CA LEU A 164 -12.64 -8.51 12.07
C LEU A 164 -12.27 -7.03 12.20
N GLY A 165 -11.04 -6.70 12.57
CA GLY A 165 -10.54 -5.33 12.60
C GLY A 165 -10.52 -4.69 11.21
N LEU A 166 -10.09 -5.43 10.19
CA LEU A 166 -10.11 -5.02 8.78
C LEU A 166 -11.55 -4.85 8.26
N ALA A 167 -12.43 -5.81 8.56
CA ALA A 167 -13.84 -5.75 8.19
C ALA A 167 -14.53 -4.55 8.88
N ALA A 168 -14.24 -4.31 10.15
CA ALA A 168 -14.73 -3.16 10.89
C ALA A 168 -14.18 -1.85 10.30
N LEU A 169 -12.89 -1.75 9.97
CA LEU A 169 -12.30 -0.58 9.31
C LEU A 169 -12.88 -0.33 7.92
N ALA A 170 -13.12 -1.38 7.14
CA ALA A 170 -13.74 -1.29 5.81
C ALA A 170 -15.23 -0.90 5.91
N ALA A 171 -15.94 -1.40 6.93
CA ALA A 171 -17.32 -1.07 7.21
C ALA A 171 -17.49 0.30 7.88
N LEU A 172 -16.46 0.81 8.57
CA LEU A 172 -16.49 2.09 9.28
C LEU A 172 -16.96 3.25 8.40
N PRO A 173 -16.42 3.50 7.19
CA PRO A 173 -16.93 4.57 6.33
C PRO A 173 -18.37 4.34 5.85
N VAL A 174 -18.80 3.08 5.68
CA VAL A 174 -20.18 2.74 5.26
C VAL A 174 -21.17 2.94 6.41
N LEU A 175 -20.81 2.50 7.62
CA LEU A 175 -21.57 2.71 8.85
C LEU A 175 -21.65 4.19 9.22
N LEU A 176 -20.53 4.92 9.15
CA LEU A 176 -20.52 6.37 9.38
C LEU A 176 -21.39 7.10 8.35
N LYS A 177 -21.42 6.66 7.09
CA LYS A 177 -22.30 7.22 6.05
C LYS A 177 -23.77 6.83 6.24
N SER A 178 -24.05 5.64 6.76
CA SER A 178 -25.40 5.17 7.09
C SER A 178 -25.99 5.83 8.34
N LEU A 179 -25.14 6.19 9.31
CA LEU A 179 -25.53 6.89 10.54
C LEU A 179 -25.61 8.40 10.34
N ARG A 180 -24.82 8.98 9.44
CA ARG A 180 -24.97 10.37 8.95
C ARG A 180 -26.04 10.46 7.86
N GLY A 181 -27.20 9.83 8.10
CA GLY A 181 -28.30 9.80 7.15
C GLY A 181 -28.55 11.15 6.50
N LYS A 182 -28.75 11.14 5.17
CA LYS A 182 -29.41 12.18 4.36
C LYS A 182 -29.44 13.56 5.02
N ASP A 183 -28.34 14.30 4.96
CA ASP A 183 -28.46 15.74 4.87
C ASP A 183 -28.60 16.07 3.37
N VAL A 184 -29.83 16.43 3.01
CA VAL A 184 -30.20 17.18 1.80
C VAL A 184 -29.51 18.55 1.86
#